data_AF-A0AA39CFX2-F1
#
_entry.id   AF-A0AA39CFX2-F1
#
_cell.length_a   1.000
_cell.length_b   1.000
_cell.length_c   1.000
_cell.angle_alpha   90.00
_cell.angle_beta   90.00
_cell.angle_gamma   90.00
#
_symmetry.space_group_name_H-M   'P 1'
#
loop_
_entity.id
_entity.type
_entity.pdbx_description
1 polymer ?
#
loop_
_entity_poly.entity_id
_entity_poly.type
_entity_poly.pdbx_seq_one_letter_code
_entity_poly.pdbx_strand_id
1 'polypeptide(L)'
;MKEPEQMFGMVEEEEAHTYKEAAEWKLSDLFANEEYRGKVDVFYDYDFGDGWDHIITFVGEEDVSLRKGMREPTYNNAFCFAGEPTDPTSNLGHPCAEDCGGQPGWEELKRLLKGDFDPDDRKGWYRNDCANGGPSLDPYKWDILKVNDKLRRVKKK
;
A
#
# COMPACT_ATOMS: atom_id res chain seq x y z
N MET A 1 -57.93 -1.87 -25.25
CA MET A 1 -56.53 -1.92 -25.72
C MET A 1 -55.73 -1.07 -24.77
N LYS A 2 -54.86 -1.69 -23.97
CA LYS A 2 -53.89 -1.00 -23.10
C LYS A 2 -52.54 -1.13 -23.77
N GLU A 3 -51.84 -0.02 -23.94
CA GLU A 3 -50.44 -0.04 -24.36
C GLU A 3 -49.56 -0.45 -23.16
N PRO A 4 -48.61 -1.38 -23.32
CA PRO A 4 -47.67 -1.70 -22.27
C PRO A 4 -46.46 -0.77 -22.35
N GLU A 5 -46.33 0.11 -21.36
CA GLU A 5 -45.11 0.85 -21.08
C GLU A 5 -43.98 -0.14 -20.78
N GLN A 6 -42.91 -0.05 -21.56
CA GLN A 6 -41.71 -0.86 -21.42
C GLN A 6 -40.95 -0.40 -20.17
N MET A 7 -41.05 -1.16 -19.09
CA MET A 7 -40.16 -1.02 -17.93
C MET A 7 -38.75 -1.44 -18.35
N PHE A 8 -37.85 -0.46 -18.48
CA PHE A 8 -36.41 -0.68 -18.46
C PHE A 8 -36.04 -1.26 -17.08
N GLY A 9 -35.96 -2.58 -17.01
CA GLY A 9 -35.33 -3.27 -15.88
C GLY A 9 -33.84 -2.95 -15.90
N MET A 10 -33.42 -2.06 -15.00
CA MET A 10 -32.01 -2.00 -14.58
C MET A 10 -31.74 -3.32 -13.87
N VAL A 11 -31.04 -4.23 -14.56
CA VAL A 11 -30.47 -5.41 -13.93
C VAL A 11 -29.30 -4.89 -13.11
N GLU A 12 -29.51 -4.67 -11.81
CA GLU A 12 -28.41 -4.61 -10.86
C GLU A 12 -27.78 -6.00 -10.88
N GLU A 13 -26.62 -6.14 -11.51
CA GLU A 13 -25.77 -7.31 -11.31
C GLU A 13 -25.34 -7.27 -9.84
N GLU A 14 -25.97 -8.10 -9.01
CA GLU A 14 -25.49 -8.41 -7.67
C GLU A 14 -24.09 -9.03 -7.84
N GLU A 15 -23.04 -8.21 -7.71
CA GLU A 15 -21.69 -8.71 -7.51
C GLU A 15 -21.71 -9.55 -6.24
N ALA A 16 -21.65 -10.88 -6.41
CA ALA A 16 -21.61 -11.81 -5.31
C ALA A 16 -20.32 -11.59 -4.50
N HIS A 17 -20.40 -10.78 -3.45
CA HIS A 17 -19.29 -10.57 -2.53
C HIS A 17 -19.02 -11.86 -1.76
N THR A 18 -17.99 -12.59 -2.19
CA THR A 18 -17.45 -13.72 -1.42
C THR A 18 -16.49 -13.19 -0.36
N TYR A 19 -17.05 -12.67 0.73
CA TYR A 19 -16.25 -12.23 1.87
C TYR A 19 -15.66 -13.45 2.60
N LYS A 20 -14.36 -13.41 2.85
CA LYS A 20 -13.63 -14.35 3.71
C LYS A 20 -12.59 -13.59 4.51
N GLU A 21 -12.22 -14.11 5.67
CA GLU A 21 -11.18 -13.50 6.49
C GLU A 21 -9.81 -13.60 5.80
N ALA A 22 -8.98 -12.55 5.94
CA ALA A 22 -7.64 -12.53 5.34
C ALA A 22 -6.76 -13.72 5.78
N ALA A 23 -6.97 -14.24 6.99
CA ALA A 23 -6.24 -15.40 7.52
C ALA A 23 -6.57 -16.71 6.79
N GLU A 24 -7.70 -16.79 6.09
CA GLU A 24 -8.12 -17.95 5.32
C GLU A 24 -7.53 -17.96 3.91
N TRP A 25 -7.00 -16.82 3.46
CA TRP A 25 -6.36 -16.68 2.16
C TRP A 25 -4.85 -16.82 2.24
N LYS A 26 -4.27 -17.50 1.27
CA LYS A 26 -2.84 -17.42 0.96
C LYS A 26 -2.65 -16.65 -0.33
N LEU A 27 -1.52 -15.95 -0.45
CA LEU A 27 -1.12 -15.33 -1.71
C LEU A 27 -1.01 -16.35 -2.85
N SER A 28 -0.68 -17.61 -2.54
CA SER A 28 -0.70 -18.70 -3.53
C SER A 28 -2.09 -19.00 -4.08
N ASP A 29 -3.14 -18.81 -3.27
CA ASP A 29 -4.51 -19.07 -3.72
C ASP A 29 -4.92 -18.03 -4.76
N LEU A 30 -4.42 -16.80 -4.67
CA LEU A 30 -4.69 -15.72 -5.61
C LEU A 30 -3.79 -15.78 -6.85
N PHE A 31 -2.49 -16.00 -6.66
CA PHE A 31 -1.51 -15.83 -7.74
C PHE A 31 -1.07 -17.12 -8.44
N ALA A 32 -1.26 -18.29 -7.81
CA ALA A 32 -0.90 -19.58 -8.41
C ALA A 32 -2.11 -20.39 -8.92
N ASN A 33 -3.31 -20.13 -8.40
CA ASN A 33 -4.53 -20.80 -8.86
C ASN A 33 -5.01 -20.27 -10.21
N GLU A 34 -5.27 -21.16 -11.18
CA GLU A 34 -5.76 -20.82 -12.52
C GLU A 34 -7.11 -20.06 -12.51
N GLU A 35 -7.90 -20.21 -11.46
CA GLU A 35 -9.16 -19.48 -11.28
C GLU A 35 -8.93 -17.97 -11.22
N TYR A 36 -7.91 -17.52 -10.48
CA TYR A 36 -7.67 -16.10 -10.18
C TYR A 36 -6.43 -15.52 -10.88
N ARG A 37 -5.44 -16.36 -11.23
CA ARG A 37 -4.16 -15.93 -11.81
C ARG A 37 -4.35 -15.06 -13.05
N GLY A 38 -3.90 -13.81 -12.95
CA GLY A 38 -3.96 -12.83 -14.03
C GLY A 38 -5.38 -12.31 -14.36
N LYS A 39 -6.36 -12.59 -13.50
CA LYS A 39 -7.77 -12.23 -13.69
C LYS A 39 -8.33 -11.37 -12.55
N VAL A 40 -7.57 -11.21 -11.46
CA VAL A 40 -7.96 -10.42 -10.30
C VAL A 40 -6.96 -9.30 -10.05
N ASP A 41 -7.50 -8.14 -9.68
CA ASP A 41 -6.72 -7.05 -9.10
C ASP A 41 -6.78 -7.17 -7.57
N VAL A 42 -5.65 -6.91 -6.91
CA VAL A 42 -5.55 -6.98 -5.45
C VAL A 42 -5.32 -5.58 -4.92
N PHE A 43 -6.23 -5.13 -4.07
CA PHE A 43 -6.17 -3.85 -3.37
C PHE A 43 -5.99 -4.11 -1.87
N TYR A 44 -5.22 -3.26 -1.21
CA TYR A 44 -5.05 -3.26 0.22
C TYR A 44 -5.30 -1.86 0.78
N ASP A 45 -6.42 -1.71 1.46
CA ASP A 45 -6.81 -0.48 2.10
C ASP A 45 -6.30 -0.51 3.54
N TYR A 46 -5.51 0.49 3.90
CA TYR A 46 -4.93 0.65 5.22
C TYR A 46 -5.46 1.93 5.85
N ASP A 47 -5.77 1.86 7.14
CA ASP A 47 -6.32 2.96 7.93
C ASP A 47 -7.60 3.56 7.33
N PHE A 48 -8.76 3.12 7.81
CA PHE A 48 -10.06 3.63 7.35
C PHE A 48 -10.31 5.12 7.67
N GLY A 49 -9.47 5.74 8.50
CA GLY A 49 -9.50 7.19 8.72
C GLY A 49 -8.86 7.95 7.57
N ASP A 50 -7.62 7.58 7.24
CA ASP A 50 -6.83 8.24 6.18
C ASP A 50 -7.13 7.73 4.76
N GLY A 51 -7.63 6.50 4.63
CA GLY A 51 -8.00 5.88 3.36
C GLY A 51 -6.80 5.58 2.46
N TRP A 52 -5.77 4.90 2.98
CA TRP A 52 -4.59 4.56 2.20
C TRP A 52 -4.81 3.33 1.33
N ASP A 53 -4.98 3.55 0.02
CA ASP A 53 -5.14 2.47 -0.94
C ASP A 53 -3.79 2.02 -1.53
N HIS A 54 -3.54 0.71 -1.50
CA HIS A 54 -2.35 0.10 -2.10
C HIS A 54 -2.75 -0.89 -3.18
N ILE A 55 -2.22 -0.70 -4.39
CA ILE A 55 -2.40 -1.63 -5.50
C ILE A 55 -1.28 -2.67 -5.46
N ILE A 56 -1.64 -3.95 -5.40
CA ILE A 56 -0.70 -5.08 -5.38
C ILE A 56 -0.77 -5.82 -6.71
N THR A 57 0.31 -5.72 -7.48
CA THR A 57 0.42 -6.41 -8.78
C THR A 57 1.40 -7.58 -8.70
N PHE A 58 0.97 -8.74 -9.17
CA PHE A 58 1.85 -9.88 -9.33
C PHE A 58 2.66 -9.76 -10.63
N VAL A 59 3.96 -9.53 -10.49
CA VAL A 59 4.86 -9.33 -11.64
C VAL A 59 5.56 -10.61 -12.12
N GLY A 60 5.58 -11.66 -11.30
CA GLY A 60 6.19 -12.95 -11.65
C GLY A 60 6.63 -13.76 -10.44
N GLU A 61 7.11 -14.98 -10.73
CA GLU A 61 7.72 -15.88 -9.75
C GLU A 61 9.24 -15.72 -9.79
N GLU A 62 9.88 -15.67 -8.61
CA GLU A 62 11.33 -15.58 -8.52
C GLU A 62 11.99 -16.88 -8.98
N ASP A 63 13.08 -16.77 -9.75
CA ASP A 63 13.95 -17.91 -10.04
C ASP A 63 14.67 -18.38 -8.76
N VAL A 64 14.49 -19.66 -8.42
CA VAL A 64 15.07 -20.30 -7.23
C VAL A 64 16.59 -20.15 -7.15
N SER A 65 17.28 -19.97 -8.28
CA SER A 65 18.73 -19.75 -8.34
C SER A 65 19.19 -18.39 -7.81
N LEU A 66 18.35 -17.35 -7.87
CA LEU A 66 18.68 -16.00 -7.36
C LEU A 66 18.93 -16.02 -5.85
N ARG A 67 18.18 -16.85 -5.11
CA ARG A 67 18.33 -17.00 -3.65
C ARG A 67 19.67 -17.55 -3.22
N LYS A 68 20.25 -18.46 -4.02
CA LYS A 68 21.61 -18.98 -3.75
C LYS A 68 22.66 -17.88 -3.80
N GLY A 69 22.47 -16.90 -4.70
CA GLY A 69 23.32 -15.72 -4.80
C GLY A 69 23.19 -14.77 -3.61
N MET A 70 21.98 -14.64 -3.04
CA MET A 70 21.71 -13.75 -1.90
C MET A 70 22.12 -14.32 -0.53
N ARG A 71 22.61 -15.56 -0.47
CA ARG A 71 23.02 -16.26 0.78
C ARG A 71 21.94 -16.29 1.87
N GLU A 72 20.66 -16.19 1.50
CA GLU A 72 19.55 -16.27 2.44
C GLU A 72 19.00 -17.70 2.48
N PRO A 73 19.11 -18.41 3.63
CA PRO A 73 18.77 -19.84 3.70
C PRO A 73 17.27 -20.11 3.84
N THR A 74 16.41 -19.10 4.07
CA THR A 74 15.01 -19.34 4.42
C THR A 74 14.01 -18.82 3.39
N TYR A 75 13.09 -19.71 2.98
CA TYR A 75 12.13 -19.46 1.90
C TYR A 75 11.03 -18.43 2.23
N ASN A 76 10.98 -17.93 3.47
CA ASN A 76 9.79 -17.33 4.05
C ASN A 76 10.00 -15.87 4.53
N ASN A 77 11.02 -15.16 4.05
CA ASN A 77 11.22 -13.75 4.39
C ASN A 77 10.86 -12.87 3.19
N ALA A 78 10.08 -11.82 3.43
CA ALA A 78 9.86 -10.80 2.42
C ALA A 78 11.14 -9.97 2.24
N PHE A 79 11.45 -9.64 0.99
CA PHE A 79 12.54 -8.74 0.63
C PHE A 79 12.03 -7.67 -0.32
N CYS A 80 12.42 -6.43 -0.06
CA CYS A 80 12.31 -5.32 -0.97
C CYS A 80 13.51 -5.35 -1.91
N PHE A 81 13.25 -5.40 -3.23
CA PHE A 81 14.28 -5.37 -4.28
C PHE A 81 14.48 -3.98 -4.88
N ALA A 82 13.44 -3.14 -4.82
CA ALA A 82 13.46 -1.79 -5.35
C ALA A 82 12.41 -0.94 -4.62
N GLY A 83 12.63 0.36 -4.67
CA GLY A 83 11.68 1.40 -4.31
C GLY A 83 12.27 2.71 -4.78
N GLU A 84 11.53 3.46 -5.57
CA GLU A 84 11.96 4.76 -6.06
C GLU A 84 10.90 5.79 -5.68
N PRO A 85 11.29 7.00 -5.25
CA PRO A 85 10.46 8.17 -5.47
C PRO A 85 10.43 8.41 -6.98
N THR A 86 9.35 7.98 -7.65
CA THR A 86 9.29 8.02 -9.11
C THR A 86 9.28 9.45 -9.67
N ASP A 87 8.96 10.45 -8.82
CA ASP A 87 9.24 11.86 -9.02
C ASP A 87 9.00 12.64 -7.70
N PRO A 88 9.43 13.90 -7.56
CA PRO A 88 9.08 14.75 -6.41
C PRO A 88 7.58 14.95 -6.14
N THR A 89 6.67 14.64 -7.07
CA THR A 89 5.22 14.58 -6.83
C THR A 89 4.71 13.18 -6.46
N SER A 90 5.54 12.15 -6.67
CA SER A 90 5.25 10.78 -6.29
C SER A 90 5.38 10.57 -4.79
N ASN A 91 4.43 9.83 -4.23
CA ASN A 91 4.47 9.32 -2.85
C ASN A 91 5.21 7.98 -2.75
N LEU A 92 5.84 7.54 -3.83
CA LEU A 92 6.55 6.27 -3.84
C LEU A 92 7.87 6.37 -3.07
N GLY A 93 8.16 5.37 -2.25
CA GLY A 93 9.45 5.24 -1.55
C GLY A 93 9.59 5.89 -0.17
N HIS A 94 8.71 6.78 0.31
CA HIS A 94 8.73 7.17 1.74
C HIS A 94 7.39 6.80 2.37
N PRO A 95 7.34 6.18 3.57
CA PRO A 95 6.07 5.95 4.25
C PRO A 95 5.41 7.30 4.57
N CYS A 96 4.16 7.49 4.15
CA CYS A 96 3.40 8.69 4.52
C CYS A 96 3.34 8.83 6.05
N ALA A 97 3.23 10.06 6.55
CA ALA A 97 3.01 10.29 7.98
C ALA A 97 1.70 9.60 8.42
N GLU A 98 1.75 8.82 9.50
CA GLU A 98 0.53 8.21 10.06
C GLU A 98 -0.42 9.30 10.56
N ASP A 99 -1.73 9.08 10.41
CA ASP A 99 -2.81 9.98 10.82
C ASP A 99 -2.69 11.40 10.22
N CYS A 100 -2.10 11.52 9.02
CA CYS A 100 -1.87 12.83 8.41
C CYS A 100 -3.10 13.38 7.68
N GLY A 101 -4.16 12.59 7.52
CA GLY A 101 -5.35 12.94 6.74
C GLY A 101 -5.26 12.44 5.30
N GLY A 102 -4.68 11.26 5.10
CA GLY A 102 -4.57 10.60 3.80
C GLY A 102 -3.66 11.35 2.81
N GLN A 103 -3.83 11.05 1.53
CA GLN A 103 -3.06 11.68 0.46
C GLN A 103 -3.11 13.23 0.50
N PRO A 104 -4.27 13.89 0.68
CA PRO A 104 -4.32 15.36 0.71
C PRO A 104 -3.51 15.95 1.89
N GLY A 105 -3.64 15.35 3.08
CA GLY A 105 -2.91 15.79 4.27
C GLY A 105 -1.40 15.60 4.13
N TRP A 106 -0.97 14.50 3.50
CA TRP A 106 0.43 14.26 3.19
C TRP A 106 1.01 15.29 2.21
N GLU A 107 0.31 15.60 1.11
CA GLU A 107 0.74 16.64 0.17
C GLU A 107 0.86 18.01 0.83
N GLU A 108 -0.09 18.37 1.69
CA GLU A 108 -0.04 19.61 2.45
C GLU A 108 1.16 19.65 3.39
N LEU A 109 1.41 18.58 4.16
CA LEU A 109 2.55 18.48 5.06
C LEU A 109 3.87 18.66 4.30
N LYS A 110 4.03 18.01 3.14
CA LYS A 110 5.20 18.19 2.26
C LYS A 110 5.41 19.64 1.84
N ARG A 111 4.34 20.40 1.55
CA ARG A 111 4.46 21.83 1.22
C ARG A 111 4.87 22.65 2.43
N LEU A 112 4.22 22.43 3.59
CA LEU A 112 4.49 23.19 4.81
C LEU A 112 5.95 23.05 5.23
N LEU A 113 6.50 21.83 5.16
CA LEU A 113 7.90 21.55 5.50
C LEU A 113 8.93 22.23 4.60
N LYS A 114 8.56 22.69 3.40
CA LYS A 114 9.45 23.44 2.49
C LYS A 114 9.49 24.95 2.77
N GLY A 115 8.54 25.48 3.54
CA GLY A 115 8.44 26.91 3.84
C GLY A 115 8.42 27.20 5.34
N ASP A 116 8.30 28.47 5.71
CA ASP A 116 8.19 28.89 7.13
C ASP A 116 6.73 28.95 7.62
N PHE A 117 5.77 29.00 6.70
CA PHE A 117 4.34 29.04 7.01
C PHE A 117 3.85 27.71 7.60
N ASP A 118 3.19 27.76 8.76
CA ASP A 118 2.59 26.61 9.45
C ASP A 118 1.51 27.08 10.45
N PRO A 119 0.33 27.50 9.97
CA PRO A 119 -0.69 28.15 10.80
C PRO A 119 -1.33 27.22 11.84
N ASP A 120 -1.32 25.90 11.58
CA ASP A 120 -1.95 24.88 12.41
C ASP A 120 -0.93 24.01 13.17
N ASP A 121 0.34 24.45 13.24
CA ASP A 121 1.45 23.72 13.87
C ASP A 121 1.59 22.25 13.39
N ARG A 122 1.36 22.02 12.10
CA ARG A 122 1.47 20.68 11.49
C ARG A 122 2.89 20.15 11.54
N LYS A 123 3.90 21.03 11.51
CA LYS A 123 5.31 20.63 11.70
C LYS A 123 5.55 20.22 13.15
N GLY A 124 4.95 20.92 14.12
CA GLY A 124 4.98 20.54 15.52
C GLY A 124 4.36 19.17 15.73
N TRP A 125 3.15 18.96 15.21
CA TRP A 125 2.47 17.67 15.22
C TRP A 125 3.35 16.55 14.62
N TYR A 126 3.92 16.76 13.42
CA TYR A 126 4.76 15.75 12.78
C TYR A 126 6.00 15.41 13.63
N ARG A 127 6.55 16.37 14.37
CA ARG A 127 7.76 16.15 15.18
C ARG A 127 7.47 15.45 16.50
N ASN A 128 6.34 15.76 17.12
CA ASN A 128 6.10 15.43 18.53
C ASN A 128 5.01 14.38 18.72
N ASP A 129 4.04 14.28 17.81
CA ASP A 129 2.82 13.51 17.99
C ASP A 129 2.66 12.40 16.94
N CYS A 130 3.14 12.59 15.72
CA CYS A 130 3.05 11.60 14.64
C CYS A 130 3.87 10.33 14.97
N ALA A 131 3.25 9.15 14.84
CA ALA A 131 3.85 7.87 15.24
C ALA A 131 5.12 7.50 14.48
N ASN A 132 5.21 7.88 13.20
CA ASN A 132 6.40 7.75 12.36
C ASN A 132 7.06 9.12 12.07
N GLY A 133 6.78 10.09 12.94
CA GLY A 133 7.29 11.44 12.94
C GLY A 133 8.80 11.56 13.22
N GLY A 134 9.34 12.77 13.03
CA GLY A 134 10.76 13.03 13.27
C GLY A 134 11.12 14.51 13.24
N PRO A 135 12.35 14.89 13.67
CA PRO A 135 12.78 16.29 13.79
C PRO A 135 12.76 17.03 12.44
N SER A 136 13.00 16.29 11.37
CA SER A 136 12.93 16.74 9.98
C SER A 136 12.34 15.62 9.14
N LEU A 137 11.48 15.97 8.19
CA LEU A 137 11.03 15.07 7.15
C LEU A 137 11.81 15.36 5.86
N ASP A 138 12.44 14.33 5.31
CA ASP A 138 12.75 14.31 3.89
C ASP A 138 11.74 13.36 3.24
N PRO A 139 10.69 13.88 2.58
CA PRO A 139 9.58 13.07 2.10
C PRO A 139 9.96 12.14 0.95
N TYR A 140 11.21 12.20 0.47
CA TYR A 140 11.73 11.32 -0.58
C TYR A 140 12.80 10.36 -0.05
N LYS A 141 13.11 10.41 1.25
CA LYS A 141 14.15 9.60 1.86
C LYS A 141 13.71 8.14 1.98
N TRP A 142 14.18 7.34 1.05
CA TRP A 142 14.05 5.89 1.09
C TRP A 142 15.40 5.21 1.34
N ASP A 143 15.37 4.06 2.02
CA ASP A 143 16.57 3.23 2.20
C ASP A 143 16.16 1.75 2.22
N ILE A 144 16.40 1.09 1.09
CA ILE A 144 16.10 -0.33 0.88
C ILE A 144 16.77 -1.24 1.90
N LEU A 145 17.97 -0.89 2.38
CA LEU A 145 18.67 -1.69 3.38
C LEU A 145 17.93 -1.61 4.72
N LYS A 146 17.51 -0.41 5.13
CA LYS A 146 16.70 -0.23 6.35
C LYS A 146 15.35 -0.93 6.26
N VAL A 147 14.73 -0.94 5.08
CA VAL A 147 13.46 -1.64 4.85
C VAL A 147 13.66 -3.14 5.02
N ASN A 148 14.66 -3.70 4.35
CA ASN A 148 14.99 -5.12 4.48
C ASN A 148 15.40 -5.51 5.91
N ASP A 149 16.13 -4.64 6.62
CA ASP A 149 16.44 -4.83 8.04
C ASP A 149 15.18 -4.97 8.90
N LYS A 150 14.14 -4.18 8.63
CA LYS A 150 12.83 -4.27 9.31
C LYS A 150 12.09 -5.54 8.91
N LEU A 151 12.01 -5.85 7.61
CA LEU A 151 11.32 -7.04 7.10
C LEU A 151 11.87 -8.34 7.71
N ARG A 152 13.20 -8.44 7.89
CA ARG A 152 13.83 -9.60 8.55
C ARG A 152 13.42 -9.79 10.02
N ARG A 153 12.90 -8.74 10.68
CA ARG A 153 12.48 -8.78 12.09
C ARG A 153 11.00 -9.06 12.27
N VAL A 154 10.21 -9.07 11.19
CA VAL A 154 8.78 -9.38 11.26
C VAL A 154 8.63 -10.83 11.71
N LYS A 155 8.02 -11.01 12.89
CA LYS A 155 7.77 -12.34 13.45
C LYS A 155 6.69 -13.02 12.61
N LYS A 156 6.97 -14.26 12.21
CA LYS A 156 5.98 -15.13 11.56
C LYS A 156 4.96 -15.53 12.64
N LYS A 157 3.69 -15.24 12.37
CA LYS A 157 2.57 -15.77 13.16
C LYS A 157 2.32 -17.22 12.75
#